data_AF-A0A3P3R777-F1
#
_entry.id   AF-A0A3P3R777-F1
#
_cell.length_a   1.000
_cell.length_b   1.000
_cell.length_c   1.000
_cell.angle_alpha   90.00
_cell.angle_beta   90.00
_cell.angle_gamma   90.00
#
_symmetry.space_group_name_H-M   'P 1'
#
loop_
_entity.id
_entity.type
_entity.pdbx_description
1 polymer ?
#
loop_
_entity_poly.entity_id
_entity_poly.type
_entity_poly.pdbx_seq_one_letter_code
_entity_poly.pdbx_strand_id
1 'polypeptide(L)'
;MIQDIVQDPGSLSPAALRREYESTLAEIIDSIGAETAAERTGIDRERINAITADADEIPLSEAAAVFALRDDAPDAETIEAEVQDALLMGMTTAVLDVETLESQIDGQIEARAIQQKVEGRIPMTLGEFALLYGTIEARKA
;
A
#
# COMPACT_ATOMS: atom_id res chain seq x y z
N MET A 1 4.62 -9.68 -4.21
CA MET A 1 3.78 -8.48 -4.38
C MET A 1 3.78 -7.64 -3.10
N ILE A 2 3.19 -6.44 -3.08
CA ILE A 2 3.18 -5.58 -1.87
C ILE A 2 2.54 -6.32 -0.68
N GLN A 3 1.42 -6.98 -0.92
CA GLN A 3 0.70 -7.79 0.06
C GLN A 3 1.49 -8.99 0.60
N ASP A 4 2.52 -9.46 -0.12
CA ASP A 4 3.35 -10.62 0.29
C ASP A 4 4.60 -10.21 1.10
N ILE A 5 4.87 -8.91 1.22
CA ILE A 5 6.04 -8.40 1.96
C ILE A 5 5.96 -8.83 3.43
N VAL A 6 4.77 -8.75 4.01
CA VAL A 6 4.49 -9.16 5.38
C VAL A 6 3.77 -10.50 5.36
N GLN A 7 4.32 -11.50 6.04
CA GLN A 7 3.79 -12.88 6.04
C GLN A 7 2.45 -13.01 6.79
N ASP A 8 2.25 -12.23 7.84
CA ASP A 8 1.01 -12.21 8.63
C ASP A 8 0.56 -10.77 8.91
N PRO A 9 -0.01 -10.08 7.89
CA PRO A 9 -0.42 -8.69 8.01
C PRO A 9 -1.54 -8.49 9.04
N GLY A 10 -2.39 -9.51 9.27
CA GLY A 10 -3.49 -9.45 10.25
C GLY A 10 -3.03 -9.44 11.71
N SER A 11 -1.80 -9.89 11.97
CA SER A 11 -1.19 -9.83 13.31
C SER A 11 -0.67 -8.44 13.69
N LEU A 12 -0.51 -7.54 12.72
CA LEU A 12 0.05 -6.20 12.91
C LEU A 12 -1.03 -5.14 13.04
N SER A 13 -0.76 -4.11 13.85
CA SER A 13 -1.55 -2.89 13.78
C SER A 13 -1.36 -2.20 12.41
N PRO A 14 -2.34 -1.44 11.90
CA PRO A 14 -2.22 -0.66 10.66
C PRO A 14 -0.93 0.18 10.56
N ALA A 15 -0.57 0.86 11.66
CA ALA A 15 0.65 1.67 11.71
C ALA A 15 1.93 0.84 11.66
N ALA A 16 1.93 -0.36 12.25
CA ALA A 16 3.06 -1.28 12.15
C ALA A 16 3.18 -1.84 10.72
N LEU A 17 2.08 -2.27 10.12
CA LEU A 17 2.06 -2.76 8.74
C LEU A 17 2.53 -1.69 7.75
N ARG A 18 2.10 -0.44 7.94
CA ARG A 18 2.57 0.70 7.13
C ARG A 18 4.09 0.87 7.22
N ARG A 19 4.65 0.81 8.43
CA ARG A 19 6.10 0.94 8.64
C ARG A 19 6.91 -0.17 7.99
N GLU A 20 6.39 -1.40 7.96
CA GLU A 20 7.05 -2.50 7.24
C GLU A 20 7.13 -2.22 5.73
N TYR A 21 6.06 -1.70 5.15
CA TYR A 21 6.07 -1.26 3.74
C TYR A 21 7.02 -0.09 3.50
N GLU A 22 6.99 0.93 4.36
CA GLU A 22 7.89 2.10 4.29
C GLU A 22 9.38 1.68 4.43
N SER A 23 9.69 0.78 5.36
CA SER A 23 11.04 0.21 5.51
C SER A 23 11.48 -0.52 4.24
N THR A 24 10.58 -1.31 3.63
CA THR A 24 10.89 -2.00 2.38
C THR A 24 11.13 -1.01 1.22
N LEU A 25 10.36 0.07 1.14
CA LEU A 25 10.60 1.14 0.16
C LEU A 25 11.97 1.78 0.36
N ALA A 26 12.34 2.08 1.60
CA ALA A 26 13.63 2.66 1.92
C ALA A 26 14.79 1.72 1.55
N GLU A 27 14.68 0.42 1.85
CA GLU A 27 15.66 -0.60 1.46
C GLU A 27 15.85 -0.68 -0.06
N ILE A 28 14.76 -0.64 -0.82
CA ILE A 28 14.83 -0.63 -2.29
C ILE A 28 15.58 0.61 -2.78
N ILE A 29 15.21 1.79 -2.28
CA ILE A 29 15.84 3.06 -2.68
C ILE A 29 17.33 3.08 -2.28
N ASP A 30 17.67 2.61 -1.08
CA ASP A 30 19.05 2.54 -0.60
C ASP A 30 19.91 1.57 -1.42
N SER A 31 19.32 0.47 -1.91
CA SER A 31 20.03 -0.54 -2.70
C SER A 31 20.50 -0.03 -4.07
N ILE A 32 19.72 0.85 -4.71
CA ILE A 32 20.01 1.38 -6.05
C ILE A 32 20.46 2.85 -6.03
N GLY A 33 20.27 3.55 -4.91
CA GLY A 33 20.51 4.97 -4.73
C GLY A 33 19.34 5.86 -5.15
N ALA A 34 19.09 6.93 -4.37
CA ALA A 34 17.98 7.87 -4.58
C ALA A 34 17.95 8.55 -5.95
N GLU A 35 19.13 8.81 -6.54
CA GLU A 35 19.23 9.42 -7.87
C GLU A 35 18.75 8.47 -8.97
N THR A 36 19.21 7.22 -8.93
CA THR A 36 18.76 6.17 -9.86
C THR A 36 17.29 5.81 -9.64
N ALA A 37 16.81 5.81 -8.38
CA ALA A 37 15.40 5.61 -8.08
C ALA A 37 14.53 6.71 -8.72
N ALA A 38 14.93 7.99 -8.58
CA ALA A 38 14.24 9.12 -9.20
C ALA A 38 14.19 9.00 -10.73
N GLU A 39 15.33 8.70 -11.36
CA GLU A 39 15.42 8.53 -12.82
C GLU A 39 14.53 7.39 -13.34
N ARG A 40 14.54 6.24 -12.68
CA ARG A 40 13.79 5.06 -13.13
C ARG A 40 12.29 5.16 -12.89
N THR A 41 11.88 5.85 -11.83
CA THR A 41 10.46 6.01 -11.47
C THR A 41 9.81 7.25 -12.08
N GLY A 42 10.62 8.25 -12.47
CA GLY A 42 10.14 9.56 -12.86
C GLY A 42 9.66 10.43 -11.69
N ILE A 43 9.88 9.98 -10.44
CA ILE A 43 9.55 10.72 -9.22
C ILE A 43 10.67 11.71 -8.92
N ASP A 44 10.32 12.93 -8.50
CA ASP A 44 11.30 13.93 -8.11
C ASP A 44 12.23 13.43 -6.99
N ARG A 45 13.52 13.75 -7.08
CA ARG A 45 14.53 13.32 -6.09
C ARG A 45 14.20 13.77 -4.66
N GLU A 46 13.65 14.97 -4.51
CA GLU A 46 13.20 15.47 -3.20
C GLU A 46 12.10 14.56 -2.62
N ARG A 47 11.21 14.08 -3.48
CA ARG A 47 10.13 13.18 -3.11
C ARG A 47 10.64 11.78 -2.76
N ILE A 48 11.60 11.24 -3.52
CA ILE A 48 12.31 10.00 -3.18
C ILE A 48 12.97 10.10 -1.80
N ASN A 49 13.64 11.22 -1.51
CA ASN A 49 14.26 11.45 -0.19
C ASN A 49 13.22 11.59 0.93
N ALA A 50 12.02 12.11 0.63
CA ALA A 50 10.94 12.16 1.62
C ALA A 50 10.43 10.76 1.96
N ILE A 51 10.31 9.86 0.97
CA ILE A 51 9.90 8.47 1.17
C ILE A 51 10.87 7.75 2.13
N THR A 52 12.18 7.96 1.98
CA THR A 52 13.19 7.36 2.90
C THR A 52 13.23 8.02 4.28
N ALA A 53 12.60 9.18 4.45
CA ALA A 53 12.56 9.95 5.68
C ALA A 53 11.23 9.84 6.45
N ASP A 54 10.43 8.79 6.19
CA ASP A 54 9.13 8.54 6.84
C ASP A 54 8.08 9.60 6.48
N ALA A 55 7.83 9.78 5.16
CA ALA A 55 6.81 10.72 4.67
C ALA A 55 5.39 10.31 5.13
N ASP A 56 4.64 11.28 5.66
CA ASP A 56 3.29 11.03 6.20
C ASP A 56 2.30 10.46 5.18
N GLU A 57 2.29 10.98 3.95
CA GLU A 57 1.37 10.57 2.88
C GLU A 57 2.15 10.17 1.63
N ILE A 58 2.35 8.85 1.45
CA ILE A 58 2.93 8.28 0.23
C ILE A 58 1.78 7.78 -0.66
N PRO A 59 1.54 8.37 -1.84
CA PRO A 59 0.64 7.81 -2.84
C PRO A 59 1.00 6.36 -3.15
N LEU A 60 -0.01 5.50 -3.27
CA LEU A 60 0.20 4.10 -3.61
C LEU A 60 0.91 3.95 -4.96
N SER A 61 0.68 4.87 -5.90
CA SER A 61 1.36 4.90 -7.20
C SER A 61 2.85 5.18 -7.09
N GLU A 62 3.26 6.10 -6.21
CA GLU A 62 4.69 6.35 -5.94
C GLU A 62 5.33 5.14 -5.26
N ALA A 63 4.64 4.53 -4.30
CA ALA A 63 5.10 3.30 -3.66
C ALA A 63 5.23 2.16 -4.67
N ALA A 64 4.23 1.95 -5.54
CA ALA A 64 4.23 0.94 -6.58
C ALA A 64 5.38 1.14 -7.58
N ALA A 65 5.65 2.38 -7.99
CA ALA A 65 6.78 2.71 -8.85
C ALA A 65 8.12 2.34 -8.20
N VAL A 66 8.28 2.59 -6.91
CA VAL A 66 9.49 2.17 -6.18
C VAL A 66 9.55 0.64 -6.02
N PHE A 67 8.44 -0.03 -5.70
CA PHE A 67 8.40 -1.50 -5.62
C PHE A 67 8.75 -2.19 -6.94
N ALA A 68 8.35 -1.61 -8.07
CA ALA A 68 8.68 -2.07 -9.42
C ALA A 68 10.18 -2.00 -9.75
N LEU A 69 11.01 -1.38 -8.90
CA LEU A 69 12.46 -1.34 -9.09
C LEU A 69 13.16 -2.62 -8.66
N ARG A 70 12.48 -3.47 -7.88
CA ARG A 70 12.98 -4.79 -7.47
C ARG A 70 13.14 -5.72 -8.67
N ASP A 71 14.13 -6.59 -8.59
CA ASP A 71 14.27 -7.67 -9.57
C ASP A 71 13.02 -8.55 -9.59
N ASP A 72 12.58 -8.92 -10.80
CA ASP A 72 11.40 -9.74 -11.08
C ASP A 72 10.06 -9.18 -10.55
N ALA A 73 10.01 -7.91 -10.13
CA ALA A 73 8.74 -7.25 -9.82
C ALA A 73 7.99 -6.89 -11.12
N PRO A 74 6.65 -6.98 -11.12
CA PRO A 74 5.86 -6.44 -12.21
C PRO A 74 5.94 -4.91 -12.24
N ASP A 75 5.44 -4.29 -13.31
CA ASP A 75 5.38 -2.84 -13.43
C ASP A 75 4.43 -2.20 -12.40
N ALA A 76 4.57 -0.89 -12.20
CA ALA A 76 3.84 -0.14 -11.18
C ALA A 76 2.31 -0.24 -11.34
N GLU A 77 1.80 -0.15 -12.58
CA GLU A 77 0.36 -0.25 -12.84
C GLU A 77 -0.19 -1.64 -12.47
N THR A 78 0.58 -2.70 -12.79
CA THR A 78 0.23 -4.06 -12.39
C THR A 78 0.24 -4.21 -10.88
N ILE A 79 1.23 -3.65 -10.18
CA ILE A 79 1.29 -3.66 -8.72
C ILE A 79 0.06 -2.98 -8.10
N GLU A 80 -0.35 -1.82 -8.62
CA GLU A 80 -1.55 -1.12 -8.14
C GLU A 80 -2.83 -1.92 -8.38
N ALA A 81 -2.97 -2.55 -9.55
CA ALA A 81 -4.10 -3.40 -9.88
C ALA A 81 -4.19 -4.62 -8.96
N GLU A 82 -3.05 -5.24 -8.65
CA GLU A 82 -3.00 -6.37 -7.72
C GLU A 82 -3.32 -5.98 -6.28
N VAL A 83 -2.94 -4.77 -5.84
CA VAL A 83 -3.38 -4.24 -4.53
C VAL A 83 -4.91 -4.12 -4.46
N GLN A 84 -5.52 -3.58 -5.51
CA GLN A 84 -6.98 -3.44 -5.58
C GLN A 84 -7.68 -4.81 -5.58
N ASP A 85 -7.15 -5.77 -6.35
CA ASP A 85 -7.66 -7.15 -6.36
C ASP A 85 -7.52 -7.82 -5.00
N ALA A 86 -6.37 -7.67 -4.32
CA ALA A 86 -6.13 -8.23 -2.99
C ALA A 86 -7.14 -7.71 -1.96
N LEU A 87 -7.46 -6.40 -2.00
CA LEU A 87 -8.49 -5.83 -1.12
C LEU A 87 -9.88 -6.41 -1.43
N LEU A 88 -10.27 -6.48 -2.71
CA LEU A 88 -11.58 -6.99 -3.13
C LEU A 88 -11.76 -8.48 -2.81
N MET A 89 -10.76 -9.29 -3.13
CA MET A 89 -10.69 -10.72 -2.78
C MET A 89 -10.68 -10.91 -1.26
N GLY A 90 -9.97 -10.04 -0.54
CA GLY A 90 -9.92 -10.09 0.91
C GLY A 90 -11.25 -9.78 1.57
N MET A 91 -11.93 -8.73 1.13
CA MET A 91 -13.29 -8.39 1.56
C MET A 91 -14.28 -9.52 1.30
N THR A 92 -14.23 -10.11 0.10
CA THR A 92 -15.08 -11.26 -0.28
C THR A 92 -14.84 -12.45 0.64
N THR A 93 -13.58 -12.76 0.93
CA THR A 93 -13.21 -13.91 1.77
C THR A 93 -13.56 -13.69 3.25
N ALA A 94 -13.37 -12.47 3.75
CA ALA A 94 -13.71 -12.08 5.12
C ALA A 94 -15.20 -11.81 5.32
N VAL A 95 -15.99 -11.82 4.23
CA VAL A 95 -17.42 -11.43 4.20
C VAL A 95 -17.61 -10.03 4.80
N LEU A 96 -16.78 -9.09 4.36
CA LEU A 96 -16.80 -7.69 4.76
C LEU A 96 -17.40 -6.83 3.63
N ASP A 97 -18.36 -5.99 3.97
CA ASP A 97 -18.79 -4.87 3.13
C ASP A 97 -18.05 -3.58 3.54
N VAL A 98 -18.21 -2.54 2.72
CA VAL A 98 -17.54 -1.24 2.94
C VAL A 98 -18.04 -0.50 4.19
N GLU A 99 -19.29 -0.72 4.59
CA GLU A 99 -19.87 -0.11 5.81
C GLU A 99 -19.28 -0.75 7.07
N THR A 100 -19.08 -2.06 7.04
CA THR A 100 -18.42 -2.81 8.10
C THR A 100 -16.95 -2.41 8.20
N LEU A 101 -16.25 -2.26 7.08
CA LEU A 101 -14.86 -1.78 7.07
C LEU A 101 -14.74 -0.37 7.63
N GLU A 102 -15.58 0.57 7.19
CA GLU A 102 -15.64 1.93 7.73
C GLU A 102 -15.79 1.91 9.26
N SER A 103 -16.73 1.11 9.77
CA SER A 103 -16.95 0.94 11.21
C SER A 103 -15.72 0.36 11.94
N GLN A 104 -15.03 -0.61 11.34
CA GLN A 104 -13.84 -1.22 11.94
C GLN A 104 -12.62 -0.30 11.98
N ILE A 105 -12.54 0.65 11.07
CA ILE A 105 -11.47 1.65 11.05
C ILE A 105 -11.88 2.97 11.72
N ASP A 106 -12.92 2.94 12.57
CA ASP A 106 -13.44 4.10 13.30
C ASP A 106 -13.80 5.30 12.40
N GLY A 107 -14.29 5.04 11.19
CA GLY A 107 -14.71 6.08 10.24
C GLY A 107 -13.55 6.89 9.64
N GLN A 108 -12.31 6.41 9.73
CA GLN A 108 -11.15 7.07 9.12
C GLN A 108 -11.28 7.26 7.60
N ILE A 109 -11.98 6.34 6.93
CA ILE A 109 -12.31 6.43 5.51
C ILE A 109 -13.79 6.10 5.37
N GLU A 110 -14.56 7.00 4.76
CA GLU A 110 -15.99 6.77 4.50
C GLU A 110 -16.21 5.55 3.58
N ALA A 111 -17.26 4.76 3.80
CA ALA A 111 -17.56 3.57 2.99
C ALA A 111 -17.56 3.83 1.48
N ARG A 112 -18.08 4.99 1.06
CA ARG A 112 -18.07 5.40 -0.36
C ARG A 112 -16.65 5.59 -0.88
N ALA A 113 -15.77 6.19 -0.10
CA ALA A 113 -14.38 6.39 -0.48
C ALA A 113 -13.62 5.06 -0.50
N ILE A 114 -13.88 4.15 0.47
CA ILE A 114 -13.35 2.78 0.45
C ILE A 114 -13.74 2.09 -0.86
N GLN A 115 -15.03 2.12 -1.23
CA GLN A 115 -15.49 1.50 -2.47
C GLN A 115 -14.78 2.07 -3.70
N GLN A 116 -14.67 3.40 -3.80
CA GLN A 116 -14.02 4.02 -4.95
C GLN A 116 -12.52 3.69 -5.03
N LYS A 117 -11.82 3.60 -3.90
CA LYS A 117 -10.40 3.23 -3.86
C LYS A 117 -10.17 1.76 -4.21
N VAL A 118 -10.99 0.85 -3.68
CA VAL A 118 -10.94 -0.60 -4.00
C VAL A 118 -11.26 -0.85 -5.48
N GLU A 119 -12.17 -0.06 -6.07
CA GLU A 119 -12.49 -0.12 -7.50
C GLU A 119 -11.50 0.67 -8.38
N GLY A 120 -10.42 1.24 -7.83
CA GLY A 120 -9.41 2.01 -8.56
C GLY A 120 -9.90 3.33 -9.17
N ARG A 121 -11.06 3.84 -8.72
CA ARG A 121 -11.68 5.06 -9.26
C ARG A 121 -11.09 6.35 -8.70
N ILE A 122 -10.46 6.29 -7.53
CA ILE A 122 -9.72 7.40 -6.94
C ILE A 122 -8.39 6.91 -6.37
N PRO A 123 -7.37 7.78 -6.27
CA PRO A 123 -6.08 7.41 -5.68
C PRO A 123 -6.19 6.94 -4.23
N MET A 124 -5.28 6.06 -3.83
CA MET A 124 -5.09 5.58 -2.48
C MET A 124 -3.66 5.91 -2.02
N THR A 125 -3.45 6.11 -0.72
CA THR A 125 -2.12 6.18 -0.12
C THR A 125 -1.67 4.81 0.39
N LEU A 126 -0.36 4.61 0.57
CA LEU A 126 0.19 3.41 1.18
C LEU A 126 -0.34 3.19 2.61
N GLY A 127 -0.57 4.28 3.36
CA GLY A 127 -1.16 4.23 4.70
C GLY A 127 -2.62 3.75 4.70
N GLU A 128 -3.43 4.24 3.76
CA GLU A 128 -4.81 3.75 3.58
C GLU A 128 -4.83 2.28 3.15
N PHE A 129 -3.91 1.87 2.27
CA PHE A 129 -3.75 0.46 1.91
C PHE A 129 -3.44 -0.40 3.13
N ALA A 130 -2.44 -0.03 3.93
CA ALA A 130 -2.07 -0.76 5.14
C ALA A 130 -3.23 -0.83 6.15
N LEU A 131 -4.00 0.25 6.30
CA LEU A 131 -5.18 0.29 7.15
C LEU A 131 -6.26 -0.68 6.68
N LEU A 132 -6.64 -0.62 5.41
CA LEU A 132 -7.70 -1.46 4.86
C LEU A 132 -7.26 -2.93 4.82
N TYR A 133 -6.07 -3.21 4.27
CA TYR A 133 -5.57 -4.56 4.10
C TYR A 133 -5.32 -5.25 5.45
N GLY A 134 -4.66 -4.58 6.40
CA GLY A 134 -4.45 -5.13 7.75
C GLY A 134 -5.78 -5.43 8.46
N THR A 135 -6.78 -4.56 8.33
CA THR A 135 -8.10 -4.78 8.94
C THR A 135 -8.82 -5.99 8.32
N ILE A 136 -8.76 -6.13 6.99
CA ILE A 136 -9.32 -7.27 6.27
C ILE A 136 -8.64 -8.58 6.69
N GLU A 137 -7.31 -8.60 6.73
CA GLU A 137 -6.54 -9.81 7.07
C GLU A 137 -6.73 -10.20 8.55
N ALA A 138 -6.78 -9.23 9.46
CA ALA A 138 -7.09 -9.48 10.88
C ALA A 138 -8.47 -10.12 11.10
N ARG A 139 -9.40 -9.95 10.15
CA ARG A 139 -10.74 -10.56 10.21
C ARG A 139 -10.77 -12.00 9.70
N LYS A 140 -9.83 -12.38 8.82
CA LYS A 140 -9.71 -13.73 8.26
C LYS A 140 -9.05 -14.71 9.22
N ALA A 141 -8.20 -14.22 10.11
CA ALA A 141 -7.52 -14.99 11.16
C ALA A 141 -8.49 -15.47 12.25
#